data_AF-A0A7S2V2U9-F1
#
_entry.id   AF-A0A7S2V2U9-F1
#
_cell.length_a   1.000
_cell.length_b   1.000
_cell.length_c   1.000
_cell.angle_alpha   90.00
_cell.angle_beta   90.00
_cell.angle_gamma   90.00
#
_symmetry.space_group_name_H-M   'P 1'
#
loop_
_entity.id
_entity.type
_entity.pdbx_description
1 polymer ?
#
loop_
_entity_poly.entity_id
_entity_poly.type
_entity_poly.pdbx_seq_one_letter_code
_entity_poly.pdbx_strand_id
1 'polypeptide(L)'
;MEGGWDNSGSSTTTEAAPVKNRLLQQKLVTLSSNFLRTNQFGVVQQELERLATEHGYENMDIRLLARMKQQMEYGVEWLLSHENEIAELITMVESKITSAKKRPAKEVAPKRRKRSKAARTTTLPPHQLREPRINDQVAAKVSSHNLWILTTVKKHHASQDIWEVVDDDDQSAEERHHFVKRNCLLVLASEEESAAGSGLAEHYPVGTRVLAMYPETTSFYQATISAGVFLSVDGKELCVVQFDDDEDETGQLPHREVPVRFIAVPPDG
;
A
#
# COMPACT_ATOMS: atom_id res chain seq x y z
N MET A 1 -33.41 39.18 -58.44
CA MET A 1 -33.84 38.56 -57.17
C MET A 1 -32.75 37.55 -56.82
N GLU A 2 -31.59 37.99 -56.33
CA GLU A 2 -31.35 38.38 -54.92
C GLU A 2 -31.73 37.24 -53.97
N GLY A 3 -30.85 36.67 -53.14
CA GLY A 3 -29.48 37.06 -52.81
C GLY A 3 -28.69 35.91 -52.19
N GLY A 4 -27.37 36.12 -52.12
CA GLY A 4 -26.43 35.24 -51.43
C GLY A 4 -26.47 35.42 -49.92
N TRP A 5 -26.00 34.39 -49.23
CA TRP A 5 -25.52 34.44 -47.86
C TRP A 5 -24.16 33.74 -47.82
N ASP A 6 -23.10 34.55 -47.81
CA ASP A 6 -21.83 34.17 -47.20
C ASP A 6 -22.04 34.13 -45.68
N ASN A 7 -21.53 33.10 -44.99
CA ASN A 7 -20.76 33.35 -43.77
C ASN A 7 -19.86 32.18 -43.36
N SER A 8 -18.57 32.44 -43.55
CA SER A 8 -17.41 32.05 -42.73
C SER A 8 -17.67 31.71 -41.26
N GLY A 9 -16.92 30.74 -40.72
CA GLY A 9 -16.85 30.56 -39.26
C GLY A 9 -16.12 29.31 -38.75
N SER A 10 -14.79 29.36 -38.78
CA SER A 10 -13.85 28.76 -37.81
C SER A 10 -13.87 27.26 -37.53
N SER A 11 -12.91 26.56 -38.15
CA SER A 11 -12.17 25.48 -37.48
C SER A 11 -11.43 26.04 -36.27
N THR A 12 -11.71 25.55 -35.06
CA THR A 12 -10.80 25.67 -33.91
C THR A 12 -10.78 24.37 -33.11
N THR A 13 -9.79 23.53 -33.42
CA THR A 13 -8.90 22.87 -32.45
C THR A 13 -9.48 22.50 -31.09
N THR A 14 -10.13 21.33 -31.02
CA THR A 14 -10.30 20.56 -29.78
C THR A 14 -9.07 19.65 -29.60
N GLU A 15 -7.91 20.23 -29.28
CA GLU A 15 -6.68 19.45 -29.05
C GLU A 15 -5.68 20.19 -28.15
N ALA A 16 -6.10 20.65 -26.96
CA ALA A 16 -5.17 21.33 -26.04
C ALA A 16 -5.31 20.93 -24.56
N ALA A 17 -6.34 20.17 -24.16
CA ALA A 17 -6.52 19.73 -22.79
C ALA A 17 -5.52 18.64 -22.31
N PRO A 18 -5.17 17.59 -23.10
CA PRO A 18 -4.34 16.50 -22.59
C PRO A 18 -2.84 16.86 -22.50
N VAL A 19 -2.36 17.78 -23.37
CA VAL A 19 -0.95 18.19 -23.39
C VAL A 19 -0.60 19.07 -22.19
N LYS A 20 -1.52 19.95 -21.77
CA LYS A 20 -1.34 20.82 -20.59
C LYS A 20 -1.23 19.99 -19.30
N ASN A 21 -2.00 18.91 -19.19
CA ASN A 21 -1.96 18.02 -18.02
C ASN A 21 -0.61 17.27 -17.92
N ARG A 22 -0.07 16.81 -19.06
CA ARG A 22 1.25 16.15 -19.09
C ARG A 22 2.41 17.07 -18.73
N LEU A 23 2.34 18.33 -19.16
CA LEU A 23 3.33 19.36 -18.82
C LEU A 23 3.27 19.71 -17.32
N LEU A 24 2.07 19.77 -16.75
CA LEU A 24 1.88 19.95 -15.30
C LEU A 24 2.46 18.79 -14.51
N GLN A 25 2.20 17.54 -14.91
CA GLN A 25 2.75 16.37 -14.22
C GLN A 25 4.29 16.33 -14.28
N GLN A 26 4.89 16.65 -15.44
CA GLN A 26 6.34 16.76 -15.54
C GLN A 26 6.92 17.87 -14.63
N LYS A 27 6.27 19.03 -14.58
CA LYS A 27 6.68 20.12 -13.68
C LYS A 27 6.50 19.76 -12.20
N LEU A 28 5.45 19.02 -11.85
CA LEU A 28 5.18 18.54 -10.49
C LEU A 28 6.23 17.53 -10.00
N VAL A 29 6.64 16.61 -10.89
CA VAL A 29 7.75 15.67 -10.63
C VAL A 29 9.08 16.40 -10.45
N THR A 30 9.31 17.46 -11.24
CA THR A 30 10.50 18.29 -11.13
C THR A 30 10.53 19.10 -9.83
N LEU A 31 9.39 19.67 -9.43
CA LEU A 31 9.24 20.39 -8.16
C LEU A 31 9.42 19.46 -6.95
N SER A 32 8.86 18.24 -7.00
CA SER A 32 9.07 17.22 -5.96
C SER A 32 10.53 16.79 -5.83
N SER A 33 11.23 16.66 -6.97
CA SER A 33 12.66 16.33 -7.00
C SER A 33 13.55 17.46 -6.46
N ASN A 34 13.15 18.72 -6.67
CA ASN A 34 13.86 19.89 -6.13
C ASN A 34 13.56 20.12 -4.64
N PHE A 35 12.33 19.84 -4.20
CA PHE A 35 11.91 19.88 -2.80
C PHE A 35 12.77 18.95 -1.92
N LEU A 36 13.00 17.73 -2.38
CA LEU A 36 13.89 16.76 -1.72
C LEU A 36 15.36 17.21 -1.65
N ARG A 37 15.77 18.20 -2.46
CA ARG A 37 17.16 18.68 -2.51
C ARG A 37 17.43 19.95 -1.71
N THR A 38 16.46 20.84 -1.56
CA THR A 38 16.73 22.20 -1.03
C THR A 38 16.18 22.45 0.36
N ASN A 39 15.26 21.62 0.88
CA ASN A 39 14.66 21.77 2.22
C ASN A 39 14.15 23.21 2.50
N GLN A 40 13.71 23.93 1.47
CA GLN A 40 13.22 25.31 1.55
C GLN A 40 11.76 25.37 1.14
N PHE A 41 10.90 25.05 2.11
CA PHE A 41 9.44 24.99 1.97
C PHE A 41 8.82 26.29 1.43
N GLY A 42 9.38 27.45 1.82
CA GLY A 42 8.90 28.76 1.36
C GLY A 42 9.08 29.02 -0.14
N VAL A 43 10.14 28.46 -0.76
CA VAL A 43 10.41 28.65 -2.20
C VAL A 43 9.46 27.82 -3.04
N VAL A 44 9.12 26.61 -2.59
CA VAL A 44 8.18 25.71 -3.28
C VAL A 44 6.76 26.24 -3.19
N GLN A 45 6.37 26.80 -2.03
CA GLN A 45 5.07 27.45 -1.87
C GLN A 45 4.93 28.68 -2.80
N GLN A 46 5.95 29.53 -2.84
CA GLN A 46 5.93 30.73 -3.68
C GLN A 46 5.91 30.40 -5.18
N GLU A 47 6.58 29.32 -5.60
CA GLU A 47 6.56 28.87 -7.01
C GLU A 47 5.25 28.17 -7.38
N LEU A 48 4.62 27.44 -6.46
CA LEU A 48 3.27 26.87 -6.65
C LEU A 48 2.22 27.97 -6.78
N GLU A 49 2.27 28.99 -5.93
CA GLU A 49 1.40 30.17 -6.01
C GLU A 49 1.62 30.93 -7.32
N ARG A 50 2.89 31.14 -7.73
CA ARG A 50 3.24 31.78 -9.01
C ARG A 50 2.69 31.01 -10.21
N LEU A 51 2.85 29.68 -10.23
CA LEU A 51 2.36 28.82 -11.32
C LEU A 51 0.82 28.74 -11.36
N ALA A 52 0.17 28.79 -10.21
CA ALA A 52 -1.29 28.84 -10.14
C ALA A 52 -1.85 30.13 -10.75
N THR A 53 -1.23 31.28 -10.45
CA THR A 53 -1.60 32.58 -11.04
C THR A 53 -1.25 32.67 -12.53
N GLU A 54 -0.05 32.21 -12.92
CA GLU A 54 0.47 32.30 -14.31
C GLU A 54 -0.35 31.46 -15.31
N HIS A 55 -1.06 30.42 -14.86
CA HIS A 55 -1.85 29.54 -15.72
C HIS A 55 -3.36 29.64 -15.47
N GLY A 56 -3.81 30.67 -14.75
CA GLY A 56 -5.24 30.99 -14.58
C GLY A 56 -6.01 29.97 -13.74
N TYR A 57 -5.33 29.30 -12.80
CA TYR A 57 -5.91 28.30 -11.90
C TYR A 57 -6.53 28.92 -10.64
N GLU A 58 -7.26 30.03 -10.80
CA GLU A 58 -7.92 30.74 -9.69
C GLU A 58 -8.99 29.89 -8.97
N ASN A 59 -9.35 28.73 -9.53
CA ASN A 59 -10.34 27.79 -9.01
C ASN A 59 -9.81 26.36 -8.81
N MET A 60 -8.49 26.16 -8.64
CA MET A 60 -8.03 24.88 -8.06
C MET A 60 -8.68 24.76 -6.69
N ASP A 61 -9.56 23.76 -6.55
CA ASP A 61 -10.38 23.54 -5.36
C ASP A 61 -9.50 23.66 -4.13
N ILE A 62 -9.75 24.69 -3.31
CA ILE A 62 -8.95 25.02 -2.11
C ILE A 62 -8.79 23.79 -1.23
N ARG A 63 -9.75 22.85 -1.30
CA ARG A 63 -9.71 21.54 -0.64
C ARG A 63 -8.61 20.62 -1.17
N LEU A 64 -8.36 20.60 -2.48
CA LEU A 64 -7.29 19.80 -3.08
C LEU A 64 -5.91 20.37 -2.69
N LEU A 65 -5.75 21.69 -2.72
CA LEU A 65 -4.50 22.33 -2.28
C LEU A 65 -4.26 22.15 -0.77
N ALA A 66 -5.30 22.31 0.06
CA ALA A 66 -5.22 22.05 1.50
C ALA A 66 -4.88 20.58 1.79
N ARG A 67 -5.44 19.65 1.00
CA ARG A 67 -5.16 18.22 1.10
C ARG A 67 -3.73 17.86 0.71
N MET A 68 -3.24 18.41 -0.41
CA MET A 68 -1.85 18.21 -0.82
C MET A 68 -0.88 18.80 0.20
N LYS A 69 -1.20 19.96 0.78
CA LYS A 69 -0.45 20.55 1.88
C LYS A 69 -0.42 19.62 3.10
N GLN A 70 -1.57 19.09 3.51
CA GLN A 70 -1.66 18.16 4.64
C GLN A 70 -0.87 16.86 4.40
N GLN A 71 -0.92 16.30 3.19
CA GLN A 71 -0.13 15.11 2.85
C GLN A 71 1.38 15.37 2.88
N MET A 72 1.82 16.53 2.39
CA MET A 72 3.24 16.92 2.47
C MET A 72 3.67 17.17 3.92
N GLU A 73 2.83 17.83 4.74
CA GLU A 73 3.10 18.05 6.17
C GLU A 73 3.23 16.72 6.92
N TYR A 74 2.32 15.76 6.66
CA TYR A 74 2.39 14.43 7.27
C TYR A 74 3.64 13.66 6.83
N GLY A 75 4.01 13.73 5.54
CA GLY A 75 5.25 13.13 5.04
C GLY A 75 6.51 13.73 5.68
N VAL A 76 6.51 15.05 5.93
CA VAL A 76 7.60 15.75 6.62
C VAL A 76 7.66 15.35 8.10
N GLU A 77 6.54 15.32 8.81
CA GLU A 77 6.50 14.86 10.21
C GLU A 77 6.94 13.39 10.33
N TRP A 78 6.55 12.54 9.38
CA TRP A 78 7.01 11.16 9.32
C TRP A 78 8.52 11.09 9.14
N LEU A 79 9.10 11.85 8.21
CA LEU A 79 10.56 11.89 7.99
C LEU A 79 11.31 12.43 9.22
N LEU A 80 10.79 13.45 9.89
CA LEU A 80 11.38 14.03 11.11
C LEU A 80 11.28 13.07 12.31
N SER A 81 10.16 12.36 12.45
CA SER A 81 9.97 11.34 13.50
C SER A 81 10.99 10.21 13.37
N HIS A 82 11.29 9.80 12.13
CA HIS A 82 12.22 8.71 11.85
C HIS A 82 13.68 9.17 11.71
N GLU A 83 13.99 10.46 11.88
CA GLU A 83 15.35 10.99 11.77
C GLU A 83 16.28 10.39 12.85
N ASN A 84 15.76 10.19 14.07
CA ASN A 84 16.50 9.53 15.15
C ASN A 84 16.72 8.03 14.88
N GLU A 85 15.72 7.32 14.35
CA GLU A 85 15.88 5.90 14.00
C GLU A 85 16.89 5.71 12.87
N ILE A 86 16.87 6.58 11.86
CA ILE A 86 17.85 6.57 10.77
C ILE A 86 19.26 6.86 11.32
N ALA A 87 19.40 7.82 12.24
CA ALA A 87 20.69 8.11 12.89
C ALA A 87 21.21 6.93 13.72
N GLU A 88 20.34 6.23 14.46
CA GLU A 88 20.69 5.02 15.20
C GLU A 88 21.11 3.87 14.27
N LEU A 89 20.43 3.69 13.14
CA LEU A 89 20.81 2.69 12.14
C LEU A 89 22.17 3.01 11.49
N ILE A 90 22.44 4.28 11.18
CA ILE A 90 23.73 4.73 10.62
C ILE A 90 24.85 4.45 11.60
N THR A 91 24.71 4.86 12.87
CA THR A 91 25.73 4.62 13.91
C THR A 91 25.95 3.12 14.18
N MET A 92 24.90 2.31 14.11
CA MET A 92 25.01 0.85 14.19
C MET A 92 25.77 0.23 13.00
N VAL A 93 25.59 0.75 11.79
CA VAL A 93 26.34 0.29 10.60
C VAL A 93 27.80 0.70 10.68
N GLU A 94 28.09 1.95 11.06
CA GLU A 94 29.46 2.46 11.21
C GLU A 94 30.25 1.73 12.31
N SER A 95 29.62 1.41 13.44
CA SER A 95 30.24 0.61 14.51
C SER A 95 30.54 -0.84 14.08
N LYS A 96 29.72 -1.43 13.22
CA LYS A 96 29.99 -2.76 12.62
C LYS A 96 31.13 -2.72 11.60
N ILE A 97 31.21 -1.66 10.79
CA ILE A 97 32.29 -1.45 9.82
C ILE A 97 33.64 -1.24 10.52
N THR A 98 33.68 -0.43 11.58
CA THR A 98 34.91 -0.17 12.35
C THR A 98 35.37 -1.40 13.15
N SER A 99 34.44 -2.21 13.66
CA SER A 99 34.73 -3.48 14.35
C SER A 99 35.28 -4.56 13.40
N ALA A 100 34.85 -4.55 12.13
CA ALA A 100 35.36 -5.47 11.11
C ALA A 100 36.82 -5.18 10.70
N LYS A 101 37.31 -3.94 10.87
CA LYS A 101 38.64 -3.50 10.42
C LYS A 101 39.78 -3.79 11.39
N LYS A 102 39.49 -4.32 12.60
CA LYS A 102 40.47 -4.52 13.70
C LYS A 102 40.89 -5.97 14.00
N ARG A 103 40.49 -6.97 13.21
CA ARG A 103 40.88 -8.37 13.49
C ARG A 103 42.09 -8.79 12.62
N PRO A 104 43.26 -9.14 13.19
CA PRO A 104 44.34 -9.73 12.43
C PRO A 104 43.99 -11.18 12.04
N ALA A 105 44.43 -11.56 10.84
CA ALA A 105 44.20 -12.88 10.26
C ALA A 105 44.85 -13.99 11.10
N LYS A 106 44.03 -14.91 11.60
CA LYS A 106 44.47 -16.26 11.97
C LYS A 106 43.53 -17.28 11.35
N GLU A 107 44.12 -18.05 10.46
CA GLU A 107 43.60 -19.19 9.72
C GLU A 107 43.15 -20.31 10.67
N VAL A 108 41.86 -20.68 10.61
CA VAL A 108 41.34 -21.97 11.09
C VAL A 108 40.16 -22.40 10.19
N ALA A 109 40.22 -23.66 9.76
CA ALA A 109 39.32 -24.42 8.89
C ALA A 109 37.80 -24.33 9.19
N PRO A 110 36.91 -24.65 8.22
CA PRO A 110 35.51 -24.23 8.26
C PRO A 110 34.65 -25.21 9.07
N LYS A 111 34.15 -24.77 10.23
CA LYS A 111 32.97 -25.39 10.85
C LYS A 111 31.72 -24.62 10.44
N ARG A 112 30.87 -25.27 9.64
CA ARG A 112 29.50 -24.88 9.29
C ARG A 112 28.78 -24.34 10.53
N ARG A 113 28.66 -23.02 10.65
CA ARG A 113 27.74 -22.38 11.59
C ARG A 113 26.55 -21.89 10.78
N LYS A 114 25.41 -22.55 11.00
CA LYS A 114 24.08 -22.11 10.59
C LYS A 114 23.96 -20.60 10.85
N ARG A 115 23.76 -19.82 9.78
CA ARG A 115 23.32 -18.44 9.87
C ARG A 115 21.97 -18.45 10.57
N SER A 116 21.93 -18.06 11.84
CA SER A 116 20.69 -17.64 12.49
C SER A 116 20.24 -16.36 11.80
N LYS A 117 19.28 -16.51 10.89
CA LYS A 117 18.47 -15.43 10.35
C LYS A 117 17.82 -14.78 11.58
N ALA A 118 18.25 -13.56 11.93
CA ALA A 118 17.52 -12.77 12.90
C ALA A 118 16.16 -12.47 12.23
N ALA A 119 15.15 -13.23 12.62
CA ALA A 119 13.78 -12.95 12.25
C ALA A 119 13.46 -11.56 12.82
N ARG A 120 13.20 -10.57 11.94
CA ARG A 120 12.35 -9.45 12.34
C ARG A 120 11.01 -10.11 12.61
N THR A 121 10.69 -10.32 13.88
CA THR A 121 9.38 -10.86 14.27
C THR A 121 8.35 -9.81 13.90
N THR A 122 7.69 -9.98 12.75
CA THR A 122 6.50 -9.19 12.43
C THR A 122 5.45 -9.57 13.45
N THR A 123 5.10 -8.65 14.35
CA THR A 123 4.06 -8.88 15.35
C THR A 123 2.73 -8.99 14.63
N LEU A 124 2.09 -10.16 14.71
CA LEU A 124 0.77 -10.39 14.12
C LEU A 124 -0.24 -9.32 14.61
N PRO A 125 -1.06 -8.76 13.72
CA PRO A 125 -2.17 -7.89 14.10
C PRO A 125 -3.09 -8.54 15.14
N PRO A 126 -3.64 -7.78 16.11
CA PRO A 126 -4.48 -8.33 17.17
C PRO A 126 -5.70 -9.12 16.67
N HIS A 127 -6.32 -8.67 15.57
CA HIS A 127 -7.48 -9.34 14.99
C HIS A 127 -7.15 -10.73 14.43
N GLN A 128 -5.90 -11.00 14.03
CA GLN A 128 -5.48 -12.32 13.57
C GLN A 128 -5.21 -13.32 14.71
N LEU A 129 -4.90 -12.80 15.91
CA LEU A 129 -4.60 -13.60 17.10
C LEU A 129 -5.86 -14.12 17.81
N ARG A 130 -7.01 -13.48 17.61
CA ARG A 130 -8.28 -13.90 18.21
C ARG A 130 -8.93 -15.07 17.46
N GLU A 131 -9.91 -15.69 18.09
CA GLU A 131 -10.81 -16.60 17.38
C GLU A 131 -11.74 -15.83 16.43
N PRO A 132 -12.07 -16.39 15.25
CA PRO A 132 -13.09 -15.83 14.37
C PRO A 132 -14.45 -15.79 15.08
N ARG A 133 -15.23 -14.77 14.78
CA ARG A 133 -16.61 -14.58 15.26
C ARG A 133 -17.56 -14.75 14.08
N ILE A 134 -18.81 -15.05 14.38
CA ILE A 134 -19.87 -15.05 13.36
C ILE A 134 -19.94 -13.64 12.76
N ASN A 135 -20.05 -13.59 11.42
CA ASN A 135 -20.02 -12.41 10.56
C ASN A 135 -18.66 -11.70 10.44
N ASP A 136 -17.58 -12.24 10.99
CA ASP A 136 -16.25 -11.73 10.62
C ASP A 136 -15.97 -12.01 9.15
N GLN A 137 -15.38 -11.02 8.47
CA GLN A 137 -14.72 -11.25 7.19
C GLN A 137 -13.36 -11.90 7.44
N VAL A 138 -13.07 -12.93 6.65
CA VAL A 138 -11.86 -13.75 6.77
C VAL A 138 -11.34 -14.11 5.39
N ALA A 139 -10.01 -14.18 5.25
CA ALA A 139 -9.41 -14.89 4.14
C ALA A 139 -9.44 -16.39 4.49
N ALA A 140 -10.10 -17.20 3.66
CA ALA A 140 -10.22 -18.63 3.86
C ALA A 140 -9.49 -19.41 2.76
N LYS A 141 -8.67 -20.38 3.16
CA LYS A 141 -8.00 -21.29 2.24
C LYS A 141 -8.92 -22.45 1.88
N VAL A 142 -9.50 -22.40 0.68
CA VAL A 142 -10.45 -23.41 0.21
C VAL A 142 -9.72 -24.55 -0.50
N SER A 143 -10.07 -25.79 -0.14
CA SER A 143 -9.35 -26.99 -0.59
C SER A 143 -9.51 -27.32 -2.08
N SER A 144 -10.60 -26.87 -2.73
CA SER A 144 -10.85 -27.16 -4.16
C SER A 144 -9.82 -26.54 -5.09
N HIS A 145 -9.31 -25.36 -4.74
CA HIS A 145 -8.40 -24.58 -5.59
C HIS A 145 -7.08 -24.22 -4.90
N ASN A 146 -6.88 -24.63 -3.64
CA ASN A 146 -5.72 -24.26 -2.80
C ASN A 146 -5.50 -22.73 -2.78
N LEU A 147 -6.60 -21.97 -2.93
CA LEU A 147 -6.65 -20.53 -3.08
C LEU A 147 -7.23 -19.91 -1.81
N TRP A 148 -6.71 -18.74 -1.44
CA TRP A 148 -7.28 -17.93 -0.37
C TRP A 148 -8.33 -16.99 -0.96
N ILE A 149 -9.55 -17.03 -0.44
CA ILE A 149 -10.67 -16.20 -0.92
C ILE A 149 -11.30 -15.42 0.23
N LEU A 150 -11.96 -14.30 -0.09
CA LEU A 150 -12.74 -13.51 0.84
C LEU A 150 -14.01 -14.25 1.18
N THR A 151 -14.24 -14.44 2.47
CA THR A 151 -15.43 -15.14 2.95
C THR A 151 -15.92 -14.50 4.24
N THR A 152 -17.18 -14.77 4.55
CA THR A 152 -17.81 -14.37 5.82
C THR A 152 -18.09 -15.60 6.67
N VAL A 153 -17.72 -15.57 7.95
CA VAL A 153 -17.98 -16.67 8.89
C VAL A 153 -19.46 -16.76 9.22
N LYS A 154 -20.09 -17.91 8.97
CA LYS A 154 -21.50 -18.15 9.33
C LYS A 154 -21.64 -18.96 10.61
N LYS A 155 -20.79 -19.98 10.82
CA LYS A 155 -20.93 -20.89 11.95
C LYS A 155 -19.63 -21.59 12.33
N HIS A 156 -19.52 -21.94 13.61
CA HIS A 156 -18.46 -22.81 14.13
C HIS A 156 -19.05 -24.14 14.60
N HIS A 157 -18.56 -25.24 14.04
CA HIS A 157 -18.86 -26.61 14.46
C HIS A 157 -17.79 -27.09 15.45
N ALA A 158 -17.91 -26.63 16.70
CA ALA A 158 -16.90 -26.84 17.75
C ALA A 158 -16.54 -28.32 18.01
N SER A 159 -17.44 -29.27 17.75
CA SER A 159 -17.16 -30.70 17.92
C SER A 159 -16.15 -31.26 16.90
N GLN A 160 -16.01 -30.61 15.74
CA GLN A 160 -15.14 -31.04 14.65
C GLN A 160 -13.99 -30.07 14.36
N ASP A 161 -13.95 -28.92 15.06
CA ASP A 161 -13.06 -27.79 14.76
C ASP A 161 -13.14 -27.35 13.28
N ILE A 162 -14.38 -27.26 12.80
CA ILE A 162 -14.71 -26.86 11.43
C ILE A 162 -15.50 -25.56 11.47
N TRP A 163 -15.09 -24.62 10.65
CA TRP A 163 -15.75 -23.34 10.43
C TRP A 163 -16.48 -23.37 9.10
N GLU A 164 -17.74 -22.98 9.14
CA GLU A 164 -18.58 -22.76 7.98
C GLU A 164 -18.46 -21.29 7.58
N VAL A 165 -17.98 -21.05 6.37
CA VAL A 165 -17.79 -19.72 5.78
C VAL A 165 -18.51 -19.66 4.43
N VAL A 166 -18.96 -18.47 4.04
CA VAL A 166 -19.63 -18.24 2.75
C VAL A 166 -18.77 -17.34 1.88
N ASP A 167 -18.66 -17.67 0.60
CA ASP A 167 -17.94 -16.91 -0.42
C ASP A 167 -18.60 -15.53 -0.66
N ASP A 168 -17.81 -14.45 -0.53
CA ASP A 168 -18.30 -13.08 -0.71
C ASP A 168 -18.43 -12.70 -2.21
N ASP A 169 -17.91 -13.50 -3.15
CA ASP A 169 -18.00 -13.27 -4.61
C ASP A 169 -19.19 -13.98 -5.29
N ASP A 170 -20.00 -14.73 -4.52
CA ASP A 170 -21.04 -15.54 -5.14
C ASP A 170 -22.22 -14.68 -5.60
N GLN A 171 -22.31 -14.47 -6.91
CA GLN A 171 -23.42 -13.80 -7.57
C GLN A 171 -24.61 -14.74 -7.82
N SER A 172 -24.52 -16.01 -7.44
CA SER A 172 -25.61 -16.97 -7.58
C SER A 172 -26.70 -16.76 -6.52
N ALA A 173 -27.90 -17.29 -6.78
CA ALA A 173 -29.02 -17.18 -5.84
C ALA A 173 -28.83 -18.04 -4.57
N GLU A 174 -27.87 -18.96 -4.58
CA GLU A 174 -27.57 -19.85 -3.46
C GLU A 174 -26.19 -19.49 -2.89
N GLU A 175 -26.11 -19.23 -1.58
CA GLU A 175 -24.83 -18.96 -0.92
C GLU A 175 -23.90 -20.19 -1.07
N ARG A 176 -22.66 -20.02 -1.55
CA ARG A 176 -21.67 -21.09 -1.56
C ARG A 176 -20.98 -21.23 -0.20
N HIS A 177 -21.29 -22.32 0.49
CA HIS A 177 -20.70 -22.65 1.78
C HIS A 177 -19.40 -23.46 1.63
N HIS A 178 -18.40 -23.09 2.41
CA HIS A 178 -17.13 -23.81 2.56
C HIS A 178 -16.91 -24.21 4.02
N PHE A 179 -16.38 -25.41 4.22
CA PHE A 179 -16.06 -25.96 5.53
C PHE A 179 -14.55 -26.07 5.68
N VAL A 180 -13.96 -25.24 6.53
CA VAL A 180 -12.50 -25.10 6.67
C VAL A 180 -12.05 -25.23 8.12
N LYS A 181 -10.80 -25.63 8.33
CA LYS A 181 -10.19 -25.70 9.67
C LYS A 181 -9.68 -24.33 10.12
N ARG A 182 -9.46 -24.15 11.43
CA ARG A 182 -8.97 -22.89 11.99
C ARG A 182 -7.65 -22.40 11.39
N ASN A 183 -6.74 -23.29 11.01
CA ASN A 183 -5.45 -22.94 10.38
C ASN A 183 -5.57 -22.51 8.91
N CYS A 184 -6.74 -22.69 8.31
CA CYS A 184 -7.08 -22.21 6.96
C CYS A 184 -7.85 -20.88 7.00
N LEU A 185 -7.87 -20.19 8.13
CA LEU A 185 -8.58 -18.93 8.33
C LEU A 185 -7.64 -17.84 8.83
N LEU A 186 -7.68 -16.70 8.15
CA LEU A 186 -7.06 -15.47 8.59
C LEU A 186 -8.15 -14.43 8.78
N VAL A 187 -8.37 -14.02 10.03
CA VAL A 187 -9.31 -12.96 10.33
C VAL A 187 -8.80 -11.67 9.70
N LEU A 188 -9.69 -10.91 9.07
CA LEU A 188 -9.39 -9.61 8.49
C LEU A 188 -9.82 -8.51 9.46
N ALA A 189 -9.21 -7.34 9.36
CA ALA A 189 -9.61 -6.20 10.17
C ALA A 189 -11.04 -5.77 9.79
N SER A 190 -11.86 -5.49 10.79
CA SER A 190 -13.15 -4.85 10.57
C SER A 190 -12.98 -3.44 10.00
N GLU A 191 -14.07 -2.85 9.51
CA GLU A 191 -14.04 -1.46 9.03
C GLU A 191 -13.60 -0.49 10.13
N GLU A 192 -14.05 -0.70 11.38
CA GLU A 192 -13.65 0.06 12.56
C GLU A 192 -12.16 -0.13 12.90
N GLU A 193 -11.67 -1.38 12.85
CA GLU A 193 -10.27 -1.71 13.13
C GLU A 193 -9.31 -1.20 12.03
N SER A 194 -9.84 -0.91 10.83
CA SER A 194 -9.09 -0.34 9.71
C SER A 194 -9.28 1.17 9.53
N ALA A 195 -10.01 1.82 10.46
CA ALA A 195 -10.20 3.25 10.43
C ALA A 195 -8.85 3.99 10.52
N ALA A 196 -8.79 5.16 9.90
CA ALA A 196 -7.60 6.00 9.90
C ALA A 196 -7.13 6.28 11.34
N GLY A 197 -5.85 6.00 11.62
CA GLY A 197 -5.26 6.23 12.94
C GLY A 197 -5.57 5.14 13.98
N SER A 198 -6.09 3.98 13.55
CA SER A 198 -6.26 2.78 14.39
C SER A 198 -4.94 2.14 14.84
N GLY A 199 -3.81 2.51 14.23
CA GLY A 199 -2.51 1.89 14.44
C GLY A 199 -2.31 0.58 13.65
N LEU A 200 -3.31 0.15 12.87
CA LEU A 200 -3.23 -1.10 12.10
C LEU A 200 -2.07 -1.10 11.10
N ALA A 201 -1.77 0.06 10.51
CA ALA A 201 -0.65 0.28 9.61
C ALA A 201 0.72 -0.14 10.18
N GLU A 202 0.92 -0.06 11.50
CA GLU A 202 2.19 -0.37 12.16
C GLU A 202 2.56 -1.86 12.05
N HIS A 203 1.57 -2.72 11.82
CA HIS A 203 1.77 -4.16 11.62
C HIS A 203 2.25 -4.53 10.21
N TYR A 204 2.28 -3.58 9.28
CA TYR A 204 2.62 -3.81 7.88
C TYR A 204 3.80 -2.96 7.40
N PRO A 205 4.99 -3.07 8.02
CA PRO A 205 6.16 -2.33 7.57
C PRO A 205 6.64 -2.81 6.19
N VAL A 206 7.33 -1.94 5.46
CA VAL A 206 7.93 -2.25 4.16
C VAL A 206 8.85 -3.48 4.25
N GLY A 207 8.72 -4.37 3.27
CA GLY A 207 9.42 -5.66 3.18
C GLY A 207 8.69 -6.82 3.87
N THR A 208 7.54 -6.59 4.50
CA THR A 208 6.74 -7.65 5.14
C THR A 208 6.08 -8.54 4.09
N ARG A 209 6.16 -9.86 4.30
CA ARG A 209 5.43 -10.85 3.51
C ARG A 209 4.00 -10.94 4.00
N VAL A 210 3.04 -10.82 3.09
CA VAL A 210 1.61 -10.79 3.41
C VAL A 210 0.81 -11.63 2.41
N LEU A 211 -0.44 -11.94 2.77
CA LEU A 211 -1.51 -12.24 1.83
C LEU A 211 -2.33 -10.98 1.64
N ALA A 212 -2.45 -10.52 0.40
CA ALA A 212 -3.21 -9.33 0.05
C ALA A 212 -4.28 -9.68 -0.99
N MET A 213 -5.44 -9.04 -0.90
CA MET A 213 -6.47 -9.17 -1.92
C MET A 213 -6.01 -8.52 -3.21
N TYR A 214 -6.07 -9.26 -4.33
CA TYR A 214 -5.72 -8.70 -5.62
C TYR A 214 -6.83 -7.72 -6.09
N PRO A 215 -6.46 -6.56 -6.67
CA PRO A 215 -7.45 -5.55 -7.07
C PRO A 215 -8.56 -6.12 -7.96
N GLU A 216 -9.78 -5.67 -7.72
CA GLU A 216 -10.98 -6.08 -8.48
C GLU A 216 -11.31 -7.58 -8.39
N THR A 217 -10.76 -8.28 -7.40
CA THR A 217 -11.07 -9.68 -7.12
C THR A 217 -11.41 -9.88 -5.65
N THR A 218 -11.88 -11.08 -5.31
CA THR A 218 -12.11 -11.56 -3.95
C THR A 218 -11.05 -12.57 -3.51
N SER A 219 -9.93 -12.66 -4.21
CA SER A 219 -8.88 -13.65 -3.98
C SER A 219 -7.62 -13.01 -3.40
N PHE A 220 -6.96 -13.74 -2.49
CA PHE A 220 -5.74 -13.31 -1.83
C PHE A 220 -4.53 -14.06 -2.35
N TYR A 221 -3.47 -13.30 -2.60
CA TYR A 221 -2.22 -13.80 -3.16
C TYR A 221 -1.03 -13.37 -2.31
N GLN A 222 0.07 -14.10 -2.42
CA GLN A 222 1.31 -13.75 -1.75
C GLN A 222 1.86 -12.44 -2.31
N ALA A 223 2.22 -11.54 -1.41
CA ALA A 223 2.76 -10.24 -1.77
C ALA A 223 3.79 -9.76 -0.75
N THR A 224 4.53 -8.73 -1.14
CA THR A 224 5.46 -8.01 -0.27
C THR A 224 5.04 -6.55 -0.17
N ILE A 225 5.01 -6.01 1.05
CA ILE A 225 4.80 -4.57 1.25
C ILE A 225 5.96 -3.81 0.63
N SER A 226 5.68 -2.94 -0.34
CA SER A 226 6.68 -2.24 -1.14
C SER A 226 6.80 -0.76 -0.79
N ALA A 227 5.73 -0.15 -0.28
CA ALA A 227 5.74 1.20 0.30
C ALA A 227 4.85 1.27 1.54
N GLY A 228 5.06 2.30 2.36
CA GLY A 228 4.30 2.52 3.59
C GLY A 228 2.80 2.75 3.34
N VAL A 229 2.03 2.71 4.43
CA VAL A 229 0.59 2.97 4.40
C VAL A 229 0.32 4.47 4.19
N PHE A 230 -0.69 4.79 3.40
CA PHE A 230 -1.15 6.16 3.15
C PHE A 230 -2.68 6.22 3.11
N LEU A 231 -3.24 7.42 3.25
CA LEU A 231 -4.69 7.63 3.23
C LEU A 231 -5.19 7.91 1.81
N SER A 232 -6.22 7.17 1.39
CA SER A 232 -6.91 7.35 0.13
C SER A 232 -7.73 8.64 0.08
N VAL A 233 -8.27 8.95 -1.11
CA VAL A 233 -9.18 10.09 -1.31
C VAL A 233 -10.37 10.05 -0.34
N ASP A 234 -10.87 8.84 -0.07
CA ASP A 234 -12.04 8.57 0.76
C ASP A 234 -11.70 8.31 2.23
N GLY A 235 -10.45 8.54 2.65
CA GLY A 235 -10.02 8.38 4.04
C GLY A 235 -9.74 6.94 4.48
N LYS A 236 -9.59 6.01 3.54
CA LYS A 236 -9.23 4.61 3.83
C LYS A 236 -7.72 4.44 3.83
N GLU A 237 -7.18 3.69 4.76
CA GLU A 237 -5.75 3.33 4.75
C GLU A 237 -5.46 2.31 3.64
N LEU A 238 -4.56 2.66 2.74
CA LEU A 238 -4.07 1.84 1.65
C LEU A 238 -2.59 1.54 1.84
N CYS A 239 -2.16 0.36 1.40
CA CYS A 239 -0.77 -0.03 1.36
C CYS A 239 -0.37 -0.38 -0.08
N VAL A 240 0.89 -0.14 -0.43
CA VAL A 240 1.41 -0.51 -1.75
C VAL A 240 2.13 -1.85 -1.66
N VAL A 241 1.67 -2.83 -2.42
CA VAL A 241 2.22 -4.20 -2.44
C VAL A 241 2.72 -4.58 -3.83
N GLN A 242 3.64 -5.55 -3.87
CA GLN A 242 4.05 -6.26 -5.08
C GLN A 242 3.68 -7.73 -4.90
N PHE A 243 2.85 -8.26 -5.78
CA PHE A 243 2.43 -9.67 -5.76
C PHE A 243 3.51 -10.54 -6.39
N ASP A 244 3.76 -11.72 -5.82
CA ASP A 244 4.91 -12.56 -6.23
C ASP A 244 4.79 -13.09 -7.67
N ASP A 245 3.57 -13.23 -8.20
CA ASP A 245 3.28 -13.80 -9.53
C ASP A 245 2.71 -12.77 -10.54
N ASP A 246 2.81 -11.46 -10.27
CA ASP A 246 2.23 -10.38 -11.10
C ASP A 246 3.27 -9.70 -12.01
N GLU A 247 4.29 -10.43 -12.49
CA GLU A 247 5.31 -9.87 -13.37
C GLU A 247 4.71 -9.34 -14.68
N ASP A 248 5.10 -8.11 -15.05
CA ASP A 248 4.71 -7.51 -16.32
C ASP A 248 5.52 -8.05 -17.52
N GLU A 249 5.24 -7.54 -18.72
CA GLU A 249 5.96 -7.93 -19.95
C GLU A 249 7.48 -7.71 -19.89
N THR A 250 7.96 -6.92 -18.92
CA THR A 250 9.38 -6.63 -18.69
C THR A 250 9.99 -7.44 -17.55
N GLY A 251 9.21 -8.32 -16.91
CA GLY A 251 9.61 -9.11 -15.75
C GLY A 251 9.68 -8.31 -14.45
N GLN A 252 9.01 -7.15 -14.37
CA GLN A 252 8.95 -6.34 -13.15
C GLN A 252 7.63 -6.57 -12.42
N LEU A 253 7.69 -6.60 -11.09
CA LEU A 253 6.50 -6.65 -10.25
C LEU A 253 5.91 -5.25 -10.09
N PRO A 254 4.68 -4.99 -10.58
CA PRO A 254 4.03 -3.70 -10.48
C PRO A 254 3.63 -3.42 -9.03
N HIS A 255 3.59 -2.13 -8.71
CA HIS A 255 3.08 -1.64 -7.44
C HIS A 255 1.55 -1.56 -7.48
N ARG A 256 0.88 -2.21 -6.54
CA ARG A 256 -0.59 -2.27 -6.43
C ARG A 256 -1.03 -1.68 -5.10
N GLU A 257 -2.06 -0.83 -5.13
CA GLU A 257 -2.66 -0.29 -3.92
C GLU A 257 -3.73 -1.23 -3.39
N VAL A 258 -3.63 -1.61 -2.11
CA VAL A 258 -4.58 -2.52 -1.45
C VAL A 258 -5.02 -1.92 -0.12
N PRO A 259 -6.33 -1.87 0.19
CA PRO A 259 -6.80 -1.45 1.50
C PRO A 259 -6.22 -2.32 2.62
N VAL A 260 -5.73 -1.69 3.68
CA VAL A 260 -5.04 -2.40 4.79
C VAL A 260 -5.93 -3.48 5.42
N ARG A 261 -7.26 -3.28 5.44
CA ARG A 261 -8.22 -4.28 5.94
C ARG A 261 -8.22 -5.60 5.17
N PHE A 262 -7.75 -5.58 3.92
CA PHE A 262 -7.65 -6.73 3.03
C PHE A 262 -6.22 -7.25 2.89
N ILE A 263 -5.41 -7.00 3.92
CA ILE A 263 -4.05 -7.50 4.08
C ILE A 263 -4.01 -8.34 5.36
N ALA A 264 -3.36 -9.49 5.27
CA ALA A 264 -3.22 -10.45 6.36
C ALA A 264 -1.79 -10.98 6.41
N VAL A 265 -1.24 -11.18 7.61
CA VAL A 265 0.04 -11.90 7.74
C VAL A 265 -0.24 -13.40 7.70
N PRO A 266 0.39 -14.18 6.80
CA PRO A 266 0.22 -15.63 6.76
C PRO A 266 0.85 -16.29 8.00
N PRO A 267 0.39 -17.50 8.39
CA PRO A 267 0.89 -18.18 9.59
C PRO A 267 2.36 -18.62 9.50
N ASP A 268 2.94 -18.64 8.29
CA ASP A 268 4.34 -18.97 8.02
C ASP A 268 5.26 -17.72 7.92
N GLY A 269 4.71 -16.53 8.23
CA GLY A 269 5.39 -15.23 8.16
C GLY A 269 6.41 -14.96 9.25
#